data_AF-A0A5D6VBF1-F1
#
_entry.id   AF-A0A5D6VBF1-F1
#
_cell.length_a   1.000
_cell.length_b   1.000
_cell.length_c   1.000
_cell.angle_alpha   90.00
_cell.angle_beta   90.00
_cell.angle_gamma   90.00
#
_symmetry.space_group_name_H-M   'P 1'
#
loop_
_entity.id
_entity.type
_entity.pdbx_description
1 polymer ?
#
loop_
_entity_poly.entity_id
_entity_poly.type
_entity_poly.pdbx_seq_one_letter_code
_entity_poly.pdbx_strand_id
1 'polypeptide(L)'
;MFPGPGLISLHEVLHTVNQQCHFTNCLTHWSPRNRPPRPAERVFFAGLMAYGCNLGLTRMAHATKHVALATLENAVNWYFSLDNLRRANDAVVALTGKLPVSRLFKRHPEAVHTSSDGQKYYVAVDSIHATHSYKYFG
;
A
#
# COMPACT_ATOMS: atom_id res chain seq x y z
N MET A 1 -8.40 -11.45 15.76
CA MET A 1 -7.76 -12.74 16.06
C MET A 1 -6.58 -12.86 15.12
N PHE A 2 -5.35 -12.91 15.62
CA PHE A 2 -4.15 -13.01 14.76
C PHE A 2 -4.14 -14.39 14.08
N PRO A 3 -3.74 -14.53 12.81
CA PRO A 3 -3.71 -15.84 12.15
C PRO A 3 -2.76 -16.80 12.86
N GLY A 4 -3.06 -18.10 12.80
CA GLY A 4 -2.18 -19.15 13.31
C GLY A 4 -0.82 -19.18 12.59
N PRO A 5 0.19 -19.88 13.14
CA PRO A 5 1.52 -19.97 12.53
C PRO A 5 1.42 -20.57 11.12
N GLY A 6 1.73 -19.78 10.10
CA GLY A 6 1.58 -20.18 8.69
C GLY A 6 1.72 -19.02 7.70
N LEU A 7 1.54 -19.32 6.41
CA LEU A 7 1.58 -18.38 5.31
C LEU A 7 0.30 -17.50 5.33
N ILE A 8 0.44 -16.21 5.61
CA ILE A 8 -0.69 -15.26 5.63
C ILE A 8 -0.80 -14.58 4.26
N SER A 9 -2.01 -14.57 3.68
CA SER A 9 -2.23 -13.90 2.40
C SER A 9 -2.18 -12.36 2.55
N LEU A 10 -1.68 -11.66 1.54
CA LEU A 10 -1.67 -10.20 1.54
C LEU A 10 -3.09 -9.61 1.64
N HIS A 11 -4.07 -10.28 1.02
CA HIS A 11 -5.48 -9.92 1.16
C HIS A 11 -5.93 -9.92 2.63
N GLU A 12 -5.55 -10.93 3.40
CA GLU A 12 -5.91 -11.04 4.82
C GLU A 12 -5.19 -10.01 5.68
N VAL A 13 -3.92 -9.70 5.38
CA VAL A 13 -3.20 -8.58 6.00
C VAL A 13 -3.96 -7.28 5.75
N LEU A 14 -4.29 -6.96 4.50
CA LEU A 14 -5.00 -5.74 4.13
C LEU A 14 -6.38 -5.66 4.78
N HIS A 15 -7.12 -6.78 4.81
CA HIS A 15 -8.43 -6.84 5.45
C HIS A 15 -8.32 -6.61 6.97
N THR A 16 -7.37 -7.28 7.64
CA THR A 16 -7.14 -7.13 9.08
C THR A 16 -6.76 -5.69 9.44
N VAL A 17 -5.86 -5.08 8.67
CA VAL A 17 -5.48 -3.67 8.87
C VAL A 17 -6.69 -2.75 8.63
N ASN A 18 -7.47 -2.99 7.58
CA ASN A 18 -8.66 -2.20 7.29
C ASN A 18 -9.74 -2.32 8.37
N GLN A 19 -9.89 -3.49 9.01
CA GLN A 19 -10.80 -3.64 10.16
C GLN A 19 -10.38 -2.76 11.36
N GLN A 20 -9.10 -2.40 11.48
CA GLN A 20 -8.58 -1.63 12.61
C GLN A 20 -8.53 -0.13 12.36
N CYS A 21 -8.17 0.32 11.16
CA CYS A 21 -8.03 1.75 10.85
C CYS A 21 -8.97 2.25 9.76
N HIS A 22 -9.74 1.37 9.12
CA HIS A 22 -10.66 1.70 8.05
C HIS A 22 -10.05 2.56 6.93
N PHE A 23 -8.78 2.33 6.59
CA PHE A 23 -8.05 3.15 5.62
C PHE A 23 -8.75 3.21 4.25
N THR A 24 -9.51 2.17 3.88
CA THR A 24 -10.27 2.19 2.62
C THR A 24 -11.30 3.31 2.60
N ASN A 25 -11.84 3.76 3.75
CA ASN A 25 -12.79 4.87 3.81
C ASN A 25 -12.18 6.21 3.35
N CYS A 26 -10.85 6.34 3.41
CA CYS A 26 -10.13 7.50 2.87
C CYS A 26 -10.17 7.53 1.33
N LEU A 27 -10.36 6.37 0.68
CA LEU A 27 -10.50 6.24 -0.77
C LEU A 27 -11.91 6.68 -1.17
N THR A 28 -12.09 7.98 -1.34
CA THR A 28 -13.36 8.62 -1.71
C THR A 28 -13.46 8.86 -3.21
N HIS A 29 -14.64 8.70 -3.79
CA HIS A 29 -14.84 8.97 -5.20
C HIS A 29 -14.43 10.40 -5.56
N TRP A 30 -13.70 10.59 -6.66
CA TRP A 30 -13.20 11.89 -7.09
C TRP A 30 -14.32 12.91 -7.35
N SER A 31 -15.43 12.49 -7.98
CA SER A 31 -16.56 13.38 -8.25
C SER A 31 -17.56 13.43 -7.09
N PRO A 32 -17.97 14.63 -6.63
CA PRO A 32 -18.96 14.79 -5.57
C PRO A 32 -20.42 14.73 -6.06
N ARG A 33 -20.69 14.91 -7.37
CA ARG A 33 -22.06 15.16 -7.88
C ARG A 33 -22.80 13.92 -8.34
N ASN A 34 -22.09 12.90 -8.84
CA ASN A 34 -22.71 11.67 -9.32
C ASN A 34 -21.90 10.48 -8.79
N ARG A 35 -22.35 9.92 -7.66
CA ARG A 35 -21.63 8.86 -6.97
C ARG A 35 -22.26 7.51 -7.32
N PRO A 36 -21.58 6.67 -8.14
CA PRO A 36 -21.98 5.28 -8.25
C PRO A 36 -21.89 4.60 -6.88
N PRO A 37 -22.54 3.44 -6.69
CA PRO A 37 -22.38 2.66 -5.47
C PRO A 37 -20.89 2.39 -5.21
N ARG A 38 -20.47 2.55 -3.96
CA ARG A 38 -19.08 2.35 -3.54
C ARG A 38 -18.66 0.91 -3.84
N PRO A 39 -17.50 0.69 -4.49
CA PRO A 39 -16.95 -0.64 -4.69
C PRO A 39 -16.77 -1.40 -3.37
N ALA A 40 -16.90 -2.72 -3.42
CA ALA A 40 -16.59 -3.57 -2.27
C ALA A 40 -15.10 -3.46 -1.89
N GLU A 41 -14.78 -3.61 -0.60
CA GLU A 41 -13.41 -3.47 -0.09
C GLU A 41 -12.39 -4.35 -0.83
N ARG A 42 -12.81 -5.58 -1.19
CA ARG A 42 -11.99 -6.50 -1.99
C ARG A 42 -11.49 -5.92 -3.31
N VAL A 43 -12.25 -5.01 -3.93
CA VAL A 43 -11.87 -4.34 -5.17
C VAL A 43 -10.75 -3.32 -4.89
N PHE A 44 -10.85 -2.59 -3.78
CA PHE A 44 -9.77 -1.70 -3.36
C PHE A 44 -8.51 -2.48 -2.99
N PHE A 45 -8.63 -3.61 -2.29
CA PHE A 45 -7.48 -4.47 -1.99
C PHE A 45 -6.83 -5.01 -3.27
N ALA A 46 -7.62 -5.49 -4.23
CA ALA A 46 -7.10 -5.93 -5.52
C ALA A 46 -6.36 -4.79 -6.25
N GLY A 47 -6.89 -3.56 -6.25
CA GLY A 47 -6.23 -2.41 -6.88
C GLY A 47 -4.91 -2.05 -6.20
N LEU A 48 -4.90 -2.06 -4.86
CA LEU A 48 -3.70 -1.83 -4.05
C LEU A 48 -2.64 -2.91 -4.31
N MET A 49 -3.03 -4.19 -4.35
CA MET A 49 -2.10 -5.28 -4.65
C MET A 49 -1.59 -5.21 -6.10
N ALA A 50 -2.44 -4.82 -7.05
CA ALA A 50 -2.06 -4.73 -8.45
C ALA A 50 -0.92 -3.73 -8.68
N TYR A 51 -1.03 -2.54 -8.11
CA TYR A 51 0.03 -1.53 -8.22
C TYR A 51 1.14 -1.70 -7.20
N GLY A 52 0.79 -1.96 -5.94
CA GLY A 52 1.75 -2.09 -4.84
C GLY A 52 2.70 -3.28 -5.00
N CYS A 53 2.28 -4.34 -5.68
CA CYS A 53 3.13 -5.48 -6.02
C CYS A 53 3.64 -5.46 -7.47
N ASN A 54 3.44 -4.36 -8.21
CA ASN A 54 3.85 -4.21 -9.61
C ASN A 54 3.36 -5.34 -10.53
N LEU A 55 2.15 -5.83 -10.30
CA LEU A 55 1.51 -6.90 -11.10
C LEU A 55 0.68 -6.34 -12.26
N GLY A 56 0.12 -5.14 -12.08
CA GLY A 56 -0.83 -4.52 -13.01
C GLY A 56 -2.26 -5.05 -12.88
N LEU A 57 -3.23 -4.26 -13.35
CA LEU A 57 -4.66 -4.55 -13.17
C LEU A 57 -5.13 -5.77 -13.96
N THR A 58 -4.62 -5.96 -15.18
CA THR A 58 -4.98 -7.10 -16.04
C THR A 58 -4.63 -8.43 -15.38
N ARG A 59 -3.38 -8.59 -14.91
CA ARG A 59 -2.95 -9.81 -14.23
C ARG A 59 -3.71 -10.02 -12.92
N MET A 60 -3.96 -8.94 -12.17
CA MET A 60 -4.73 -9.02 -10.93
C MET A 60 -6.18 -9.46 -11.18
N ALA A 61 -6.85 -8.94 -12.21
CA ALA A 61 -8.19 -9.34 -12.57
C ALA A 61 -8.27 -10.83 -12.98
N HIS A 62 -7.25 -11.34 -13.68
CA HIS A 62 -7.16 -12.77 -13.98
C HIS A 62 -6.93 -13.63 -12.72
N ALA A 63 -6.13 -13.15 -11.76
CA ALA A 63 -5.85 -13.87 -10.52
C ALA A 63 -7.02 -13.83 -9.52
N THR A 64 -7.89 -12.82 -9.60
CA THR A 64 -8.97 -12.58 -8.63
C THR A 64 -10.29 -13.14 -9.14
N LYS A 65 -10.82 -14.17 -8.48
CA LYS A 65 -12.16 -14.68 -8.79
C LYS A 65 -13.21 -13.59 -8.46
N HIS A 66 -14.16 -13.37 -9.37
CA HIS A 66 -15.30 -12.46 -9.20
C HIS A 66 -14.99 -10.95 -9.20
N VAL A 67 -13.86 -10.51 -9.75
CA VAL A 67 -13.59 -9.08 -10.01
C VAL A 67 -13.30 -8.88 -11.49
N ALA A 68 -14.22 -8.22 -12.20
CA ALA A 68 -14.00 -7.88 -13.60
C ALA A 68 -12.93 -6.78 -13.73
N LEU A 69 -12.13 -6.84 -14.80
CA LEU A 69 -11.09 -5.85 -15.09
C LEU A 69 -11.65 -4.43 -15.12
N ALA A 70 -12.77 -4.21 -15.84
CA ALA A 70 -13.42 -2.91 -15.92
C ALA A 70 -13.84 -2.35 -14.55
N THR A 71 -14.27 -3.22 -13.62
CA THR A 71 -14.60 -2.82 -12.25
C THR A 71 -13.36 -2.35 -11.50
N LEU A 72 -12.24 -3.04 -11.69
CA LEU A 72 -10.97 -2.72 -11.06
C LEU A 72 -10.37 -1.41 -11.61
N GLU A 73 -10.39 -1.24 -12.92
CA GLU A 73 -9.96 -0.01 -13.60
C GLU A 73 -10.79 1.19 -13.14
N ASN A 74 -12.11 1.06 -13.12
CA ASN A 74 -12.99 2.12 -12.61
C ASN A 74 -12.69 2.46 -11.15
N ALA A 75 -12.51 1.45 -10.29
CA ALA A 75 -12.21 1.68 -8.88
C ALA A 75 -10.89 2.45 -8.71
N VAL A 76 -9.84 2.06 -9.41
CA VAL A 76 -8.55 2.76 -9.36
C VAL A 76 -8.71 4.18 -9.89
N ASN A 77 -9.23 4.34 -11.11
CA ASN A 77 -9.27 5.64 -11.78
C ASN A 77 -10.04 6.69 -10.98
N TRP A 78 -11.11 6.29 -10.30
CA TRP A 78 -11.98 7.23 -9.59
C TRP A 78 -11.70 7.35 -8.10
N TYR A 79 -11.01 6.40 -7.48
CA TYR A 79 -10.80 6.38 -6.02
C TYR A 79 -9.32 6.44 -5.60
N PHE A 80 -8.34 6.22 -6.49
CA PHE A 80 -6.91 6.20 -6.15
C PHE A 80 -6.21 7.52 -6.50
N SER A 81 -6.84 8.66 -6.16
CA SER A 81 -6.14 9.94 -6.23
C SER A 81 -4.95 9.96 -5.26
N LEU A 82 -3.92 10.74 -5.57
CA LEU A 82 -2.74 10.86 -4.70
C LEU A 82 -3.11 11.29 -3.28
N ASP A 83 -4.06 12.22 -3.14
CA ASP A 83 -4.58 12.66 -1.85
C ASP A 83 -5.25 11.51 -1.06
N ASN A 84 -6.12 10.74 -1.73
CA ASN A 84 -6.78 9.59 -1.11
C ASN A 84 -5.76 8.55 -0.63
N LEU A 85 -4.75 8.25 -1.46
CA LEU A 85 -3.70 7.29 -1.12
C LEU A 85 -2.83 7.78 0.04
N ARG A 86 -2.50 9.08 0.09
CA ARG A 86 -1.78 9.68 1.22
C ARG A 86 -2.60 9.56 2.51
N ARG A 87 -3.86 9.97 2.49
CA ARG A 87 -4.75 9.85 3.68
C ARG A 87 -4.93 8.40 4.14
N ALA A 88 -5.06 7.46 3.20
CA ALA A 88 -5.12 6.04 3.52
C ALA A 88 -3.81 5.55 4.16
N ASN A 89 -2.66 5.96 3.63
CA ASN A 89 -1.36 5.64 4.20
C ASN A 89 -1.19 6.24 5.61
N ASP A 90 -1.58 7.50 5.81
CA ASP A 90 -1.52 8.17 7.11
C ASP A 90 -2.37 7.44 8.16
N ALA A 91 -3.53 6.91 7.78
CA ALA A 91 -4.37 6.09 8.67
C ALA A 91 -3.66 4.80 9.11
N VAL A 92 -2.93 4.14 8.21
CA VAL A 92 -2.13 2.94 8.53
C VAL A 92 -0.93 3.31 9.41
N VAL A 93 -0.19 4.38 9.08
CA VAL A 93 0.94 4.87 9.89
C VAL A 93 0.50 5.24 11.30
N ALA A 94 -0.64 5.92 11.43
CA ALA A 94 -1.22 6.27 12.73
C ALA A 94 -1.60 5.03 13.55
N LEU A 95 -2.09 3.96 12.91
CA LEU A 95 -2.33 2.67 13.56
C LEU A 95 -1.01 2.04 14.02
N THR A 96 0.01 1.98 13.16
CA THR A 96 1.33 1.44 13.50
C THR A 96 1.95 2.15 14.70
N GLY A 97 1.84 3.48 14.77
CA GLY A 97 2.35 4.27 15.90
C GLY A 97 1.66 3.98 17.24
N LYS A 98 0.45 3.42 17.24
CA LYS A 98 -0.28 3.01 18.46
C LYS A 98 0.09 1.60 18.91
N LEU A 99 0.71 0.78 18.07
CA LEU A 99 1.06 -0.60 18.42
C LEU A 99 2.19 -0.61 19.47
N PRO A 100 2.06 -1.38 20.58
CA PRO A 100 3.08 -1.45 21.63
C PRO A 100 4.45 -1.90 21.10
N VAL A 101 4.45 -2.76 20.07
CA VAL A 101 5.68 -3.26 19.43
C VAL A 101 6.55 -2.15 18.87
N SER A 102 5.96 -1.04 18.40
CA SER A 102 6.72 0.11 17.89
C SER A 102 7.65 0.70 18.96
N ARG A 103 7.29 0.58 20.24
CA ARG A 103 8.11 1.04 21.37
C ARG A 103 9.30 0.13 21.64
N LEU A 104 9.21 -1.17 21.33
CA LEU A 104 10.31 -2.12 21.51
C LEU A 104 11.50 -1.81 20.59
N PHE A 105 11.24 -1.19 19.43
CA PHE A 105 12.28 -0.79 18.48
C PHE A 105 12.89 0.59 18.79
N LYS A 106 12.38 1.32 19.79
CA LYS A 106 12.99 2.59 20.23
C LYS A 106 14.17 2.30 21.14
N ARG A 107 15.39 2.66 20.71
CA ARG A 107 16.60 2.57 21.55
C ARG A 107 16.54 3.51 22.74
N HIS A 108 15.94 4.69 22.57
CA HIS A 108 15.66 5.66 23.63
C HIS A 108 14.18 6.08 23.56
N PRO A 109 13.40 6.02 24.65
CA PRO A 109 11.95 6.34 24.63
C PRO A 109 11.63 7.74 24.11
N GLU A 110 12.49 8.71 24.43
CA GLU A 110 12.36 10.14 24.13
C GLU A 110 12.93 10.52 22.76
N ALA A 111 13.66 9.62 22.08
CA ALA A 111 14.27 9.91 20.79
C ALA A 111 13.59 9.12 19.67
N VAL A 112 13.07 9.82 18.67
CA VAL A 112 12.60 9.20 17.43
C VAL A 112 13.81 9.02 16.51
N HIS A 113 14.34 7.80 16.47
CA HIS A 113 15.35 7.43 15.47
C HIS A 113 14.64 7.00 14.19
N THR A 114 14.91 7.69 13.09
CA THR A 114 14.47 7.26 11.76
C THR A 114 15.56 6.39 11.15
N SER A 115 15.25 5.14 10.79
CA SER A 115 16.14 4.34 9.95
C SER A 115 15.96 4.77 8.50
N SER A 116 16.53 5.92 8.12
CA SER A 116 16.55 6.39 6.74
C SER A 116 17.60 5.62 5.94
N ASP A 117 17.43 4.31 5.79
CA ASP A 117 18.27 3.55 4.87
C ASP A 117 17.72 3.75 3.46
N GLY A 118 18.50 4.44 2.62
CA GLY A 118 18.10 4.78 1.26
C GLY A 118 18.14 3.55 0.36
N GLN A 119 17.12 3.35 -0.46
CA GLN A 119 17.15 2.33 -1.50
C GLN A 119 18.10 2.79 -2.63
N LYS A 120 19.12 1.98 -2.93
CA LYS A 120 20.02 2.21 -4.07
C LYS A 120 19.51 1.43 -5.28
N TYR A 121 19.47 2.09 -6.43
CA TYR A 121 19.07 1.49 -7.70
C TYR A 121 20.27 1.45 -8.64
N TYR A 122 20.42 0.33 -9.36
CA TYR A 122 21.40 0.22 -10.44
C TYR A 122 20.95 1.03 -11.65
N VAL A 123 21.87 1.78 -12.25
CA VAL A 123 21.62 2.48 -13.52
C VAL A 123 22.21 1.62 -14.63
N ALA A 124 21.34 1.11 -15.52
CA ALA A 124 21.73 0.15 -16.55
C ALA A 124 22.53 0.75 -17.72
N VAL A 125 22.56 2.08 -17.84
CA VAL A 125 23.22 2.83 -18.91
C VAL A 125 23.99 3.99 -18.28
N ASP A 126 25.12 4.35 -18.89
CA ASP A 126 25.91 5.49 -18.45
C ASP A 126 25.04 6.76 -18.41
N SER A 127 24.94 7.34 -17.22
CA SER A 127 24.16 8.54 -16.96
C SER A 127 25.03 9.55 -16.24
N ILE A 128 24.98 10.80 -16.67
CA ILE A 128 25.65 11.93 -15.98
C ILE A 128 25.16 12.12 -14.54
N HIS A 129 23.99 11.56 -14.19
CA HIS A 129 23.44 11.60 -12.83
C HIS A 129 23.70 10.31 -12.04
N ALA A 130 24.40 9.32 -12.63
CA ALA A 130 24.82 8.14 -11.91
C ALA A 130 26.13 8.43 -11.15
N THR A 131 26.18 8.06 -9.88
CA THR A 131 27.37 8.19 -9.04
C THR A 131 27.90 6.81 -8.68
N HIS A 132 29.19 6.59 -8.90
CA HIS A 132 29.86 5.35 -8.51
C HIS A 132 29.71 5.10 -7.00
N SER A 133 29.42 3.85 -6.63
CA SER A 133 29.18 3.45 -5.25
C SER A 133 30.02 2.22 -4.89
N TYR A 134 31.18 2.45 -4.28
CA TYR A 134 32.11 1.39 -3.84
C TYR A 134 31.46 0.23 -3.06
N LYS A 135 30.39 0.50 -2.29
CA LYS A 135 29.71 -0.50 -1.45
C LYS A 135 28.64 -1.31 -2.21
N TYR A 136 28.10 -0.82 -3.33
CA TYR A 136 26.93 -1.42 -3.96
C TYR A 136 27.03 -1.36 -5.49
N PHE A 137 26.73 -2.50 -6.13
CA PHE A 137 26.60 -2.68 -7.59
C PHE A 137 27.87 -2.60 -8.45
N GLY A 138 29.05 -2.56 -7.83
CA GLY A 138 30.35 -2.54 -8.52
C GLY A 138 30.86 -1.12 -8.66
#